data_AF-A0A7L2TR60-F1
#
_entry.id   AF-A0A7L2TR60-F1
#
_cell.length_a   1.000
_cell.length_b   1.000
_cell.length_c   1.000
_cell.angle_alpha   90.00
_cell.angle_beta   90.00
_cell.angle_gamma   90.00
#
_symmetry.space_group_name_H-M   'P 1'
#
loop_
_entity.id
_entity.type
_entity.pdbx_description
1 polymer ?
#
loop_
_entity_poly.entity_id
_entity_poly.type
_entity_poly.pdbx_seq_one_letter_code
_entity_poly.pdbx_strand_id
1 'polypeptide(L)'
;MPKKRQALVEFEDILGACNAVNYAADNQIYFAGHPAFVNYSTSQKISRPGDSDDARGVNNVLLFTILNPIYSITTDVLYTICNPCGPVQRIVIFRKNGVQAMVEYPGIRGAQRAKASLNGADIYSGCCTLKIEYAKVSTPGDTWGHLGDTWD
;
A
#
# COMPACT_ATOMS: atom_id res chain seq x y z
N MET A 1 6.15 -12.03 -1.40
CA MET A 1 6.64 -13.09 -0.49
C MET A 1 7.85 -13.76 -1.14
N PRO A 2 8.91 -14.11 -0.41
CA PRO A 2 10.06 -14.80 -1.00
C PRO A 2 9.60 -16.14 -1.60
N LYS A 3 10.12 -16.50 -2.79
CA LYS A 3 9.82 -17.80 -3.40
C LYS A 3 10.44 -18.92 -2.55
N LYS A 4 9.92 -20.16 -2.66
CA LYS A 4 10.47 -21.33 -1.95
C LYS A 4 11.99 -21.34 -2.06
N ARG A 5 12.70 -21.43 -0.93
CA ARG A 5 14.18 -21.43 -0.77
C ARG A 5 14.88 -20.07 -0.93
N GLN A 6 14.18 -18.95 -0.75
CA GLN A 6 14.79 -17.62 -0.65
C GLN A 6 14.59 -17.02 0.73
N ALA A 7 15.58 -16.26 1.19
CA ALA A 7 15.49 -15.45 2.39
C ALA A 7 15.92 -14.01 2.06
N LEU A 8 15.39 -13.05 2.83
CA LEU A 8 15.85 -11.67 2.81
C LEU A 8 16.59 -11.42 4.12
N VAL A 9 17.71 -10.71 4.05
CA VAL A 9 18.49 -10.27 5.22
C VAL A 9 18.62 -8.76 5.16
N GLU A 10 18.33 -8.10 6.28
CA GLU A 10 18.40 -6.65 6.46
C GLU A 10 19.58 -6.36 7.37
N PHE A 11 20.51 -5.53 6.88
CA PHE A 11 21.66 -5.07 7.65
C PHE A 11 21.36 -3.68 8.22
N GLU A 12 22.00 -3.35 9.34
CA GLU A 12 21.88 -2.03 9.96
C GLU A 12 22.47 -0.92 9.07
N ASP A 13 23.56 -1.23 8.36
CA ASP A 13 24.26 -0.30 7.48
C ASP A 13 24.48 -0.88 6.07
N ILE A 14 24.52 0.02 5.08
CA ILE A 14 24.74 -0.31 3.66
C ILE A 14 26.14 -0.92 3.46
N LEU A 15 27.15 -0.45 4.19
CA LEU A 15 28.51 -1.03 4.17
C LEU A 15 28.51 -2.49 4.60
N GLY A 16 27.70 -2.84 5.61
CA GLY A 16 27.53 -4.22 6.06
C GLY A 16 26.93 -5.12 4.97
N ALA A 17 25.89 -4.63 4.28
CA ALA A 17 25.29 -5.34 3.15
C ALA A 17 26.26 -5.49 1.97
N CYS A 18 27.04 -4.45 1.67
CA CYS A 18 28.01 -4.45 0.58
C CYS A 18 29.13 -5.46 0.81
N ASN A 19 29.70 -5.48 2.02
CA ASN A 19 30.71 -6.46 2.39
C ASN A 19 30.18 -7.89 2.30
N ALA A 20 28.94 -8.14 2.71
CA ALA A 20 28.34 -9.46 2.61
C ALA A 20 28.17 -9.95 1.17
N VAL A 21 27.75 -9.07 0.25
CA VAL A 21 27.61 -9.41 -1.18
C VAL A 21 28.98 -9.61 -1.84
N ASN A 22 29.95 -8.72 -1.57
CA ASN A 22 31.29 -8.84 -2.14
C ASN A 22 32.00 -10.11 -1.65
N TYR A 23 31.85 -10.45 -0.37
CA TYR A 23 32.39 -11.68 0.18
C TYR A 23 31.73 -12.91 -0.45
N ALA A 24 30.41 -12.90 -0.64
CA ALA A 24 29.69 -13.99 -1.30
C ALA A 24 29.99 -14.14 -2.80
N ALA A 25 30.58 -13.11 -3.44
CA ALA A 25 30.97 -13.15 -4.85
C ALA A 25 32.25 -13.95 -5.08
N ASP A 26 33.19 -13.90 -4.13
CA ASP A 26 34.47 -14.64 -4.21
C ASP A 26 34.42 -15.96 -3.42
N ASN A 27 33.62 -16.02 -2.35
CA ASN A 27 33.49 -17.18 -1.48
C ASN A 27 32.10 -17.83 -1.59
N GLN A 28 32.08 -19.14 -1.86
CA GLN A 28 30.84 -19.92 -1.87
C GLN A 28 30.32 -20.11 -0.44
N ILE A 29 29.14 -19.56 -0.15
CA ILE A 29 28.50 -19.64 1.16
C ILE A 29 27.60 -20.87 1.22
N TYR A 30 27.68 -21.64 2.30
CA TYR A 30 26.87 -22.84 2.51
C TYR A 30 25.87 -22.64 3.66
N PHE A 31 24.59 -22.94 3.41
CA PHE A 31 23.54 -23.00 4.43
C PHE A 31 23.00 -24.43 4.50
N ALA A 32 23.10 -25.06 5.67
CA ALA A 32 22.69 -26.46 5.87
C ALA A 32 23.24 -27.43 4.80
N GLY A 33 24.52 -27.26 4.43
CA GLY A 33 25.20 -28.08 3.41
C GLY A 33 24.85 -27.75 1.95
N HIS A 34 24.03 -26.73 1.70
CA HIS A 34 23.65 -26.31 0.35
C HIS A 34 24.29 -24.96 0.01
N PRO A 35 24.85 -24.77 -1.20
CA PRO A 35 25.37 -23.48 -1.58
C PRO A 35 24.25 -22.46 -1.74
N ALA A 36 24.48 -21.24 -1.24
CA ALA A 36 23.57 -20.12 -1.36
C ALA A 36 24.25 -18.94 -2.05
N PHE A 37 23.42 -18.15 -2.71
CA PHE A 37 23.84 -16.95 -3.41
C PHE A 37 23.32 -15.74 -2.66
N VAL A 38 24.17 -14.72 -2.51
CA VAL A 38 23.81 -13.44 -1.90
C VAL A 38 23.80 -12.40 -3.00
N ASN A 39 22.70 -11.66 -3.10
CA ASN A 39 22.52 -10.57 -4.04
C ASN A 39 21.78 -9.43 -3.36
N TYR A 40 21.93 -8.23 -3.90
CA TYR A 40 21.11 -7.10 -3.47
C TYR A 40 19.64 -7.37 -3.78
N SER A 41 18.78 -7.00 -2.82
CA SER A 41 17.34 -7.01 -3.03
C SER A 41 16.91 -5.74 -3.76
N THR A 42 15.82 -5.83 -4.54
CA THR A 42 15.11 -4.66 -5.06
C THR A 42 14.30 -3.94 -3.97
N SER A 43 14.11 -4.57 -2.81
CA SER A 43 13.37 -4.01 -1.67
C SER A 43 14.32 -3.38 -0.65
N GLN A 44 14.03 -2.15 -0.20
CA GLN A 44 14.84 -1.44 0.80
C GLN A 44 14.59 -1.88 2.25
N LYS A 45 13.50 -2.60 2.54
CA LYS A 45 13.15 -3.05 3.91
C LYS A 45 12.37 -4.37 3.91
N ILE A 46 12.65 -5.25 4.88
CA ILE A 46 11.93 -6.53 5.03
C ILE A 46 10.54 -6.33 5.64
N SER A 47 9.56 -7.06 5.12
CA SER A 47 8.20 -7.13 5.70
C SER A 47 8.19 -8.12 6.85
N ARG A 48 8.08 -7.65 8.09
CA ARG A 48 7.95 -8.52 9.26
C ARG A 48 6.46 -8.82 9.49
N PRO A 49 6.07 -10.10 9.72
CA PRO A 49 4.70 -10.45 10.09
C PRO A 49 4.44 -9.93 11.51
N GLY A 50 3.82 -8.75 11.62
CA GLY A 50 3.63 -8.04 12.90
C GLY A 50 4.02 -6.55 12.83
N ASP A 51 4.63 -6.09 11.74
CA ASP A 51 4.65 -4.66 11.43
C ASP A 51 3.20 -4.30 11.05
N SER A 52 2.44 -3.76 12.01
CA SER A 52 1.12 -3.20 11.76
C SER A 52 1.22 -2.33 10.50
N ASP A 53 0.30 -2.52 9.57
CA ASP A 53 0.20 -1.84 8.27
C ASP A 53 0.41 -0.31 8.40
N ASP A 54 0.22 0.26 9.60
CA ASP A 54 0.50 1.64 9.99
C ASP A 54 1.96 2.14 9.85
N ALA A 55 2.99 1.28 9.94
CA ALA A 55 4.40 1.72 9.85
C ALA A 55 4.98 1.70 8.43
N ARG A 56 4.33 0.97 7.52
CA ARG A 56 4.56 1.01 6.06
C ARG A 56 3.55 1.91 5.35
N GLY A 57 2.42 2.17 6.01
CA GLY A 57 1.20 2.65 5.41
C GLY A 57 0.92 4.08 5.80
N VAL A 58 1.74 5.03 5.34
CA VAL A 58 1.28 6.40 5.15
C VAL A 58 1.43 6.74 3.68
N ASN A 59 0.39 6.41 2.92
CA ASN A 59 0.31 6.73 1.50
C ASN A 59 -0.54 7.99 1.30
N ASN A 60 -0.26 8.69 0.21
CA ASN A 60 -1.11 9.79 -0.26
C ASN A 60 -2.43 9.26 -0.89
N VAL A 61 -2.54 7.95 -1.10
CA VAL A 61 -3.74 7.26 -1.59
C VAL A 61 -4.44 6.53 -0.44
N LEU A 62 -5.74 6.79 -0.31
CA LEU A 62 -6.63 6.20 0.67
C LEU A 62 -7.69 5.33 -0.01
N LEU A 63 -7.99 4.19 0.60
CA LEU A 63 -9.11 3.32 0.23
C LEU A 63 -10.27 3.57 1.18
N PHE A 64 -11.37 4.05 0.63
CA PHE A 64 -12.65 4.25 1.30
C PHE A 64 -13.52 3.03 1.02
N THR A 65 -14.00 2.38 2.06
CA THR A 65 -15.01 1.33 1.98
C THR A 65 -16.29 1.86 2.56
N ILE A 66 -17.34 1.93 1.74
CA ILE A 66 -18.64 2.48 2.13
C ILE A 66 -19.50 1.32 2.65
N LEU A 67 -19.77 1.36 3.95
CA LEU A 67 -20.64 0.41 4.63
C LEU A 67 -22.08 0.90 4.55
N ASN A 68 -23.01 -0.03 4.40
CA ASN A 68 -24.44 0.26 4.27
C ASN A 68 -24.74 1.35 3.20
N PRO A 69 -24.35 1.14 1.93
CA PRO A 69 -24.58 2.10 0.85
C PRO A 69 -26.06 2.11 0.43
N ILE A 70 -26.91 2.70 1.27
CA ILE A 70 -28.35 2.88 1.01
C ILE A 70 -28.56 3.86 -0.13
N TYR A 71 -27.73 4.92 -0.18
CA TYR A 71 -27.75 5.93 -1.23
C TYR A 71 -26.56 5.77 -2.17
N SER A 72 -26.77 6.15 -3.43
CA SER A 72 -25.73 6.13 -4.44
C SER A 72 -24.64 7.17 -4.14
N ILE A 73 -23.41 6.71 -3.91
CA ILE A 73 -22.23 7.56 -3.77
C ILE A 73 -21.67 7.89 -5.16
N THR A 74 -21.50 9.18 -5.43
CA THR A 74 -20.82 9.72 -6.61
C THR A 74 -19.47 10.32 -6.25
N THR A 75 -18.66 10.60 -7.27
CA THR A 75 -17.36 11.26 -7.11
C THR A 75 -17.48 12.65 -6.50
N ASP A 76 -18.54 13.38 -6.84
CA ASP A 76 -18.79 14.74 -6.32
C ASP A 76 -19.04 14.73 -4.81
N VAL A 77 -19.82 13.76 -4.31
CA VAL A 77 -20.08 13.61 -2.87
C VAL A 77 -18.78 13.33 -2.12
N LEU A 78 -17.95 12.42 -2.63
CA LEU A 78 -16.64 12.14 -2.06
C LEU A 78 -15.72 13.37 -2.12
N TYR A 79 -15.78 14.15 -3.20
CA TYR A 79 -15.01 15.38 -3.31
C TYR A 79 -15.45 16.40 -2.26
N THR A 80 -16.74 16.61 -2.05
CA THR A 80 -17.27 17.57 -1.07
C THR A 80 -16.81 17.26 0.35
N ILE A 81 -16.84 15.99 0.77
CA ILE A 81 -16.41 15.60 2.13
C ILE A 81 -14.88 15.62 2.30
N CYS A 82 -14.13 15.35 1.23
CA CYS A 82 -12.67 15.27 1.24
C CYS A 82 -11.99 16.63 1.08
N ASN A 83 -12.63 17.57 0.37
CA ASN A 83 -12.15 18.93 0.12
C ASN A 83 -11.77 19.72 1.38
N PRO A 84 -12.56 19.73 2.48
CA PRO A 84 -12.16 20.42 3.72
C PRO A 84 -10.94 19.80 4.41
N CYS A 85 -10.66 18.52 4.16
CA CYS A 85 -9.48 17.83 4.70
C CYS A 85 -8.22 18.11 3.88
N GLY A 86 -8.36 18.45 2.60
CA GLY A 86 -7.27 18.83 1.72
C GLY A 86 -7.66 18.77 0.24
N PRO A 87 -6.83 19.33 -0.65
CA PRO A 87 -7.08 19.27 -2.09
C PRO A 87 -7.02 17.81 -2.56
N VAL A 88 -8.08 17.34 -3.21
CA VAL A 88 -8.15 15.99 -3.78
C VAL A 88 -7.56 16.01 -5.19
N GLN A 89 -6.66 15.08 -5.48
CA GLN A 89 -6.03 14.95 -6.80
C GLN A 89 -6.82 14.03 -7.72
N ARG A 90 -7.34 12.91 -7.19
CA ARG A 90 -8.07 11.92 -7.99
C ARG A 90 -9.05 11.13 -7.13
N ILE A 91 -10.21 10.79 -7.70
CA ILE A 91 -11.20 9.90 -7.09
C ILE A 91 -11.57 8.83 -8.10
N VAL A 92 -11.54 7.57 -7.67
CA VAL A 92 -11.99 6.43 -8.48
C VAL A 92 -12.94 5.60 -7.63
N ILE A 93 -14.11 5.23 -8.16
CA ILE A 93 -15.12 4.43 -7.47
C ILE A 93 -15.18 3.04 -8.08
N PHE A 94 -15.18 2.01 -7.23
CA PHE A 94 -15.30 0.60 -7.58
C PHE A 94 -16.60 0.04 -7.00
N ARG A 95 -17.32 -0.74 -7.82
CA ARG A 95 -18.56 -1.42 -7.41
C ARG A 95 -18.49 -2.95 -7.60
N LYS A 96 -17.28 -3.53 -7.51
CA LYS A 96 -17.08 -4.97 -7.73
C LYS A 96 -17.44 -5.82 -6.51
N ASN A 97 -17.03 -5.41 -5.30
CA ASN A 97 -17.27 -6.12 -4.03
C ASN A 97 -17.88 -5.18 -2.98
N GLY A 98 -19.01 -4.56 -3.32
CA GLY A 98 -19.55 -3.42 -2.59
C GLY A 98 -19.02 -2.09 -3.13
N VAL A 99 -19.40 -0.99 -2.48
CA VAL A 99 -19.03 0.35 -2.91
C VAL A 99 -17.72 0.73 -2.23
N GLN A 100 -16.65 0.82 -3.00
CA GLN A 100 -15.34 1.27 -2.54
C GLN A 100 -14.89 2.45 -3.39
N ALA A 101 -14.05 3.32 -2.84
CA ALA A 101 -13.46 4.41 -3.58
C ALA A 101 -12.00 4.60 -3.20
N MET A 102 -11.16 4.91 -4.18
CA MET A 102 -9.79 5.34 -3.95
C MET A 102 -9.71 6.85 -4.11
N VAL A 103 -9.16 7.51 -3.09
CA VAL A 103 -8.96 8.95 -3.09
C VAL A 103 -7.47 9.21 -2.98
N GLU A 104 -6.92 9.86 -4.00
CA GLU A 104 -5.53 10.29 -4.05
C GLU A 104 -5.43 11.76 -3.67
N TYR A 105 -4.52 12.05 -2.75
CA TYR A 105 -4.12 13.39 -2.38
C TYR A 105 -2.76 13.73 -3.00
N PRO A 106 -2.48 15.01 -3.29
CA PRO A 106 -1.17 15.44 -3.77
C PRO A 106 -0.08 15.33 -2.69
N GLY A 107 -0.46 15.19 -1.42
CA GLY A 107 0.48 15.06 -0.32
C GLY A 107 -0.03 14.15 0.78
N ILE A 108 0.91 13.49 1.45
CA ILE A 108 0.67 12.54 2.54
C ILE A 108 -0.09 13.20 3.71
N ARG A 109 0.22 14.47 4.01
CA ARG A 109 -0.45 15.24 5.08
C ARG A 109 -1.96 15.38 4.84
N GLY A 110 -2.38 15.55 3.58
CA GLY A 110 -3.80 15.64 3.21
C GLY A 110 -4.50 14.30 3.43
N ALA A 111 -3.87 13.20 2.98
CA ALA A 111 -4.39 11.85 3.22
C ALA A 111 -4.48 11.51 4.71
N GLN A 112 -3.46 11.84 5.52
CA GLN A 112 -3.50 11.63 6.97
C GLN A 112 -4.65 12.37 7.63
N ARG A 113 -4.84 13.65 7.28
CA ARG A 113 -5.92 14.47 7.83
C ARG A 113 -7.29 13.92 7.42
N ALA A 114 -7.46 13.54 6.15
CA ALA A 114 -8.69 12.96 5.65
C ALA A 114 -9.04 11.65 6.36
N LYS A 115 -8.06 10.74 6.53
CA LYS A 115 -8.26 9.51 7.31
C LYS A 115 -8.66 9.83 8.74
N ALA A 116 -7.96 10.73 9.43
CA ALA A 116 -8.26 11.06 10.82
C ALA A 116 -9.65 11.69 11.01
N SER A 117 -10.10 12.52 10.07
CA SER A 117 -11.39 13.22 10.17
C SER A 117 -12.58 12.42 9.65
N LEU A 118 -12.39 11.60 8.61
CA LEU A 118 -13.50 10.94 7.90
C LEU A 118 -13.61 9.45 8.22
N ASN A 119 -12.61 8.83 8.86
CA ASN A 119 -12.69 7.40 9.18
C ASN A 119 -13.72 7.16 10.29
N GLY A 120 -14.70 6.32 10.01
CA GLY A 120 -15.85 6.05 10.86
C GLY A 120 -16.96 7.10 10.76
N ALA A 121 -16.82 8.10 9.88
CA ALA A 121 -17.86 9.11 9.68
C ALA A 121 -18.93 8.62 8.70
N ASP A 122 -20.18 9.02 8.94
CA ASP A 122 -21.29 8.76 8.04
C ASP A 122 -21.42 9.90 7.01
N ILE A 123 -21.52 9.55 5.72
CA ILE A 123 -21.77 10.56 4.68
C ILE A 123 -23.18 11.14 4.81
N TYR A 124 -24.15 10.28 5.12
CA TYR A 124 -25.54 10.66 5.35
C TYR A 124 -25.94 10.24 6.76
N SER A 125 -26.80 11.00 7.43
CA SER A 125 -27.17 10.71 8.82
C SER A 125 -27.70 9.27 8.95
N GLY A 126 -26.93 8.40 9.61
CA GLY A 126 -27.27 7.00 9.86
C GLY A 126 -26.97 6.01 8.72
N CYS A 127 -26.28 6.40 7.63
CA CYS A 127 -25.89 5.47 6.57
C CYS A 127 -24.67 5.91 5.75
N CYS A 128 -24.12 5.00 4.92
CA CYS A 128 -22.91 5.23 4.15
C CYS A 128 -21.69 5.55 5.03
N THR A 129 -21.48 4.74 6.07
CA THR A 129 -20.34 4.85 6.98
C THR A 129 -19.03 4.58 6.24
N LEU A 130 -18.09 5.50 6.36
CA LEU A 130 -16.80 5.43 5.71
C LEU A 130 -15.81 4.66 6.58
N LYS A 131 -15.30 3.55 6.06
CA LYS A 131 -14.11 2.90 6.61
C LYS A 131 -12.91 3.23 5.74
N ILE A 132 -11.92 3.93 6.29
CA ILE A 132 -10.77 4.43 5.53
C ILE A 132 -9.50 3.70 5.94
N GLU A 133 -8.84 3.11 4.95
CA GLU A 133 -7.56 2.42 5.09
C GLU A 133 -6.54 3.01 4.11
N TYR A 134 -5.25 2.90 4.43
CA TYR A 134 -4.23 3.31 3.46
C TYR A 134 -4.23 2.34 2.30
N ALA A 135 -4.23 2.87 1.07
CA ALA A 135 -4.19 1.99 -0.09
C ALA A 135 -2.83 1.26 -0.10
N LYS A 136 -2.89 -0.06 -0.28
CA LYS A 136 -1.72 -0.87 -0.60
C LYS A 136 -1.36 -0.58 -2.05
N VAL A 137 -0.59 0.48 -2.28
CA VAL A 137 0.09 0.65 -3.56
C VAL A 137 1.14 -0.45 -3.63
N SER A 138 0.70 -1.63 -4.07
CA SER A 138 1.60 -2.73 -4.37
C SER A 138 2.53 -2.20 -5.46
N THR A 139 3.80 -2.07 -5.13
CA THR A 139 4.84 -1.58 -6.01
C THR A 139 4.72 -2.28 -7.38
N PRO A 140 4.59 -1.54 -8.50
CA PRO A 140 4.66 -2.10 -9.85
C PRO A 140 5.94 -2.91 -10.08
N GLY A 141 5.88 -4.20 -9.83
CA GLY A 141 6.82 -5.17 -10.41
C GLY A 141 6.15 -6.02 -11.49
N ASP A 142 4.83 -6.20 -11.43
CA ASP A 142 4.14 -7.16 -12.32
C ASP A 142 2.65 -6.83 -12.61
N THR A 143 2.04 -5.85 -11.93
CA THR A 143 0.57 -5.66 -12.02
C THR A 143 0.12 -4.41 -12.77
N TRP A 144 1.04 -3.53 -13.17
CA TRP A 144 0.68 -2.36 -13.99
C TRP A 144 0.60 -2.67 -15.49
N GLY A 145 1.10 -3.85 -15.92
CA GLY A 145 0.88 -4.35 -17.27
C GLY A 145 -0.52 -4.93 -17.49
N HIS A 146 -1.17 -5.46 -16.45
CA HIS A 146 -2.43 -6.20 -16.60
C HIS A 146 -3.70 -5.45 -16.17
N LEU A 147 -3.60 -4.26 -15.59
CA LEU A 147 -4.79 -3.43 -15.32
C LEU A 147 -5.32 -2.72 -16.59
N GLY A 148 -4.59 -2.82 -17.71
CA GLY A 148 -5.03 -2.38 -19.04
C GLY A 148 -5.89 -3.43 -19.77
N ASP A 149 -5.93 -4.68 -19.30
CA ASP A 149 -6.66 -5.78 -19.96
C ASP A 149 -7.96 -6.16 -19.25
N THR A 150 -8.43 -5.34 -18.31
CA THR A 150 -9.75 -5.54 -17.66
C THR A 150 -10.69 -4.39 -18.00
N TRP A 151 -10.70 -4.01 -19.28
CA TRP A 151 -11.67 -3.10 -19.88
C TRP A 151 -12.36 -3.82 -21.04
N ASP A 152 -13.35 -4.63 -20.68
CA ASP A 152 -14.51 -4.87 -21.54
C ASP A 152 -15.73 -4.31 -20.78
#